data_AF-A0CNG5-F1
#
_entry.id   AF-A0CNG5-F1
#
_cell.length_a   1.000
_cell.length_b   1.000
_cell.length_c   1.000
_cell.angle_alpha   90.00
_cell.angle_beta   90.00
_cell.angle_gamma   90.00
#
_symmetry.space_group_name_H-M   'P 1'
#
loop_
_entity.id
_entity.type
_entity.pdbx_description
1 polymer ?
#
loop_
_entity_poly.entity_id
_entity_poly.type
_entity_poly.pdbx_seq_one_letter_code
_entity_poly.pdbx_strand_id
1 'polypeptide(L)'
;MLGLSTHEPYFYVIRETIMANDDKQCSICQQKGHFFTDCKKREKQYNQIQQQQKNKLIQVDFQILQLNIVREFLYFETRDLQASLKGQYDLERIIDDFSEMIFYLIFLA
;
A
#
# COMPACT_ATOMS: atom_id res chain seq x y z
N MET A 1 2.35 -1.81 8.78
CA MET A 1 2.94 -2.15 10.09
C MET A 1 2.85 -0.98 11.05
N LEU A 2 3.53 0.15 10.80
CA LEU A 2 3.51 1.30 11.72
C LEU A 2 2.10 1.77 12.15
N GLY A 3 1.12 1.83 11.25
CA GLY A 3 -0.25 2.20 11.61
C GLY A 3 -0.94 1.22 12.57
N LEU A 4 -0.64 -0.08 12.50
CA LEU A 4 -1.21 -1.08 13.41
C LEU A 4 -0.61 -0.96 14.82
N SER A 5 0.69 -0.67 14.91
CA SER A 5 1.43 -0.47 16.18
C SER A 5 1.01 0.78 16.95
N THR A 6 0.13 1.63 16.40
CA THR A 6 -0.44 2.77 17.15
C THR A 6 -1.58 2.37 18.08
N HIS A 7 -2.13 1.16 17.90
CA HIS A 7 -3.34 0.68 18.58
C HIS A 7 -4.58 1.56 18.42
N GLU A 8 -4.59 2.44 17.40
CA GLU A 8 -5.75 3.27 17.06
C GLU A 8 -6.74 2.46 16.20
N PRO A 9 -7.97 2.21 16.66
CA PRO A 9 -8.94 1.42 15.90
C PRO A 9 -9.40 2.13 14.62
N TYR A 10 -9.51 3.47 14.65
CA TYR A 10 -9.95 4.30 13.52
C TYR A 10 -8.76 4.91 12.77
N PHE A 11 -7.96 4.07 12.14
CA PHE A 11 -6.80 4.49 11.34
C PHE A 11 -7.01 4.19 9.85
N TYR A 12 -6.72 5.16 9.00
CA TYR A 12 -6.86 5.05 7.54
C TYR A 12 -5.56 5.39 6.83
N VAL A 13 -5.19 4.60 5.83
CA VAL A 13 -4.04 4.85 4.96
C VAL A 13 -4.52 5.09 3.55
N ILE A 14 -4.23 6.27 3.02
CA ILE A 14 -4.45 6.59 1.61
C ILE A 14 -3.19 6.20 0.84
N ARG A 15 -3.34 5.40 -0.21
CA ARG A 15 -2.25 5.05 -1.10
C ARG A 15 -2.69 5.00 -2.55
N GLU A 16 -1.74 5.14 -3.45
CA GLU A 16 -2.00 4.94 -4.87
C GLU A 16 -2.38 3.48 -5.15
N THR A 17 -3.31 3.30 -6.07
CA THR A 17 -3.73 1.97 -6.53
C THR A 17 -2.64 1.38 -7.41
N ILE A 18 -2.15 0.19 -7.05
CA ILE A 18 -1.19 -0.54 -7.87
C ILE A 18 -1.99 -1.23 -8.98
N MET A 19 -2.01 -0.64 -10.18
CA MET A 19 -2.60 -1.27 -11.35
C MET A 19 -1.68 -2.36 -11.90
N ALA A 20 -2.24 -3.45 -12.43
CA ALA A 20 -1.49 -4.49 -13.12
C ALA A 20 -0.78 -3.90 -14.37
N ASN A 21 0.37 -4.45 -14.76
CA ASN A 21 1.18 -3.91 -15.86
C ASN A 21 0.39 -3.75 -17.18
N ASP A 22 -0.57 -4.63 -17.44
CA ASP A 22 -1.39 -4.61 -18.66
C ASP A 22 -2.38 -3.42 -18.70
N ASP A 23 -2.76 -2.87 -17.55
CA ASP A 23 -3.64 -1.71 -17.39
C ASP A 23 -2.87 -0.39 -17.26
N LYS A 24 -1.54 -0.44 -17.11
CA LYS A 24 -0.69 0.76 -17.01
C LYS A 24 -0.59 1.44 -18.38
N GLN A 25 -1.31 2.53 -18.58
CA GLN A 25 -1.12 3.41 -19.74
C GLN A 25 -0.19 4.58 -19.38
N CYS A 26 0.92 4.69 -20.10
CA CYS A 26 1.82 5.82 -19.93
C CYS A 26 1.18 7.12 -20.46
N SER A 27 1.06 8.14 -19.60
CA SER A 27 0.48 9.43 -19.97
C SER A 27 1.31 10.24 -20.98
N ILE A 28 2.59 9.89 -21.20
CA ILE A 28 3.51 10.56 -22.17
C ILE A 28 3.37 9.97 -23.56
N CYS A 29 3.53 8.64 -23.67
CA CYS A 29 3.68 7.97 -24.94
C CYS A 29 2.48 7.12 -25.33
N GLN A 30 1.45 7.05 -24.46
CA GLN A 30 0.23 6.26 -24.62
C GLN A 30 0.46 4.75 -24.84
N GLN A 31 1.70 4.28 -24.66
CA GLN A 31 2.03 2.86 -24.71
C GLN A 31 1.70 2.21 -23.37
N LYS A 32 1.18 0.99 -23.44
CA LYS A 32 0.87 0.16 -22.28
C LYS A 32 2.16 -0.41 -21.65
N GLY A 33 2.12 -0.74 -20.36
CA GLY A 33 3.19 -1.48 -19.68
C GLY A 33 4.18 -0.64 -18.86
N HIS A 34 4.02 0.68 -18.74
CA HIS A 34 4.87 1.51 -17.88
C HIS A 34 4.19 2.81 -17.41
N PHE A 35 4.62 3.33 -16.26
CA PHE A 35 4.19 4.65 -15.75
C PHE A 35 4.95 5.80 -16.43
N PHE A 36 4.43 7.03 -16.30
CA PHE A 36 5.13 8.26 -16.72
C PHE A 36 6.56 8.31 -16.18
N THR A 37 6.75 7.86 -14.92
CA THR A 37 8.02 7.81 -14.17
C THR A 37 9.07 6.86 -14.76
N ASP A 38 8.68 5.96 -15.66
CA ASP A 38 9.58 4.98 -16.29
C ASP A 38 9.66 5.15 -17.82
N CYS A 39 9.04 6.21 -18.36
CA CYS A 39 9.02 6.43 -19.80
C CYS A 39 10.38 6.89 -20.32
N LYS A 40 11.02 6.07 -21.18
CA LYS A 40 12.29 6.37 -21.87
C LYS A 40 12.21 7.52 -22.89
N LYS A 41 11.01 7.97 -23.28
CA LYS A 41 10.84 9.11 -24.22
C LYS A 41 11.00 10.48 -23.55
N ARG A 42 11.16 10.54 -22.22
CA ARG A 42 11.32 11.81 -21.47
C ARG A 42 12.52 12.63 -21.93
N GLU A 43 13.59 12.00 -22.43
CA GLU A 43 14.83 12.69 -22.78
C GLU A 43 14.82 13.36 -24.17
N LYS A 44 13.86 13.07 -25.08
CA LYS A 44 13.91 13.56 -26.47
C LYS A 44 12.96 14.70 -26.82
N GLN A 45 12.09 15.15 -25.92
CA GLN A 45 11.10 16.20 -26.22
C GLN A 45 10.92 17.20 -25.08
N TYR A 46 12.01 17.77 -24.56
CA TYR A 46 11.92 18.81 -23.52
C TYR A 46 11.27 20.12 -24.00
N ASN A 47 11.24 20.40 -25.31
CA ASN A 47 10.89 21.73 -25.83
C ASN A 47 9.49 21.88 -26.46
N GLN A 48 8.73 20.79 -26.69
CA GLN A 48 7.40 20.88 -27.33
C GLN A 48 6.22 20.69 -26.36
N ILE A 49 6.47 20.18 -25.15
CA ILE A 49 5.38 19.73 -24.27
C ILE A 49 4.90 20.81 -23.28
N GLN A 50 5.65 21.91 -23.09
CA GLN A 50 5.27 23.02 -22.19
C GLN A 50 3.96 23.73 -22.58
N GLN A 51 3.56 23.73 -23.86
CA GLN A 51 2.34 24.42 -24.29
C GLN A 51 1.06 23.56 -24.25
N GLN A 52 1.16 22.23 -24.24
CA GLN A 52 -0.02 21.33 -24.16
C GLN A 52 -0.28 20.76 -22.76
N GLN A 53 0.69 20.88 -21.84
CA GLN A 53 0.64 20.23 -20.52
C GLN A 53 -0.19 20.95 -19.45
N LYS A 54 -0.68 22.18 -19.67
CA LYS A 54 -1.45 22.89 -18.63
C LYS A 54 -2.77 22.21 -18.25
N ASN A 55 -3.29 21.29 -19.08
CA ASN A 55 -4.66 20.76 -18.92
C ASN A 55 -4.77 19.23 -18.80
N LYS A 56 -3.68 18.46 -18.76
CA LYS A 56 -3.77 17.01 -18.52
C LYS A 56 -3.56 16.73 -17.03
N LEU A 57 -4.66 16.77 -16.29
CA LEU A 57 -4.75 16.20 -14.95
C LEU A 57 -4.31 14.73 -15.04
N ILE A 58 -3.22 14.37 -14.37
CA ILE A 58 -2.77 12.99 -14.26
C ILE A 58 -3.82 12.27 -13.42
N GLN A 59 -4.59 11.35 -14.03
CA GLN A 59 -5.52 10.51 -13.29
C GLN A 59 -4.72 9.44 -12.55
N VAL A 60 -4.59 9.61 -11.23
CA VAL A 60 -4.07 8.60 -10.31
C VAL A 60 -5.25 8.15 -9.46
N ASP A 61 -5.51 6.85 -9.46
CA ASP A 61 -6.52 6.27 -8.59
C ASP A 61 -5.94 6.04 -7.20
N PHE A 62 -6.68 6.45 -6.19
CA PHE A 62 -6.33 6.23 -4.79
C PHE A 62 -7.22 5.15 -4.19
N GLN A 63 -6.66 4.38 -3.29
CA GLN A 63 -7.39 3.46 -2.44
C GLN A 63 -7.19 3.83 -0.97
N ILE A 64 -8.23 3.58 -0.18
CA ILE A 64 -8.20 3.78 1.26
C ILE A 64 -8.12 2.40 1.91
N LEU A 65 -7.03 2.15 2.62
CA LEU A 65 -6.90 0.99 3.50
C LEU A 65 -7.43 1.37 4.88
N GLN A 66 -8.47 0.66 5.33
CA GLN A 66 -9.04 0.85 6.65
C GLN A 66 -8.46 -0.18 7.62
N LEU A 67 -7.75 0.27 8.66
CA LEU A 67 -7.05 -0.64 9.57
C LEU A 67 -8.01 -1.33 10.55
N ASN A 68 -9.18 -0.76 10.84
CA ASN A 68 -10.22 -1.43 11.64
C ASN A 68 -10.57 -2.82 11.06
N ILE A 69 -10.79 -2.91 9.75
CA ILE A 69 -11.11 -4.18 9.07
C ILE A 69 -9.93 -5.14 9.15
N VAL A 70 -8.71 -4.63 9.00
CA VAL A 70 -7.49 -5.46 9.11
C VAL A 70 -7.34 -6.03 10.53
N ARG A 71 -7.67 -5.24 11.55
CA ARG A 71 -7.64 -5.67 12.96
C ARG A 71 -8.69 -6.74 13.24
N GLU A 72 -9.91 -6.58 12.71
CA GLU A 72 -10.94 -7.62 12.78
C GLU A 72 -10.50 -8.91 12.11
N PHE A 73 -9.88 -8.81 10.93
CA PHE A 73 -9.33 -9.98 10.23
C PHE A 73 -8.25 -10.70 11.06
N LEU A 74 -7.31 -9.95 11.65
CA LEU A 74 -6.28 -10.51 12.54
C LEU A 74 -6.89 -11.17 13.78
N TYR A 75 -7.95 -10.59 14.35
CA TYR A 75 -8.69 -11.22 15.44
C TYR A 75 -9.29 -12.56 15.01
N PHE A 76 -9.97 -12.61 13.86
CA PHE A 76 -10.55 -13.86 13.38
C PHE A 76 -9.52 -14.95 13.08
N GLU A 77 -8.35 -14.57 12.58
CA GLU A 77 -7.26 -15.51 12.32
C GLU A 77 -6.61 -16.04 13.60
N THR A 78 -6.55 -15.21 14.65
CA THR A 78 -5.78 -15.53 15.87
C THR A 78 -6.64 -15.98 17.04
N ARG A 79 -7.97 -15.86 16.98
CA ARG A 79 -8.88 -16.23 18.07
C ARG A 79 -8.71 -17.68 18.54
N ASP A 80 -8.37 -18.60 17.64
CA ASP A 80 -8.23 -20.02 17.96
C ASP A 80 -7.01 -20.28 18.86
N LEU A 81 -6.05 -19.34 18.88
CA LEU A 81 -4.91 -19.36 19.80
C LEU A 81 -5.35 -19.24 21.27
N GLN A 82 -6.53 -18.69 21.55
CA GLN A 82 -7.07 -18.59 22.91
C GLN A 82 -7.14 -19.97 23.61
N ALA A 83 -7.38 -21.06 22.87
CA ALA A 83 -7.41 -22.40 23.44
C ALA A 83 -6.01 -22.96 23.75
N SER A 84 -4.98 -22.45 23.10
CA SER A 84 -3.61 -22.97 23.17
C SER A 84 -2.68 -22.10 24.03
N LEU A 85 -3.03 -20.82 24.25
CA LEU A 85 -2.25 -19.93 25.09
C LEU A 85 -2.38 -20.30 26.57
N LYS A 86 -1.24 -20.26 27.26
CA LYS A 86 -1.19 -20.38 28.73
C LYS A 86 -1.65 -19.11 29.46
N GLY A 87 -1.85 -18.00 28.73
CA GLY A 87 -2.22 -16.69 29.26
C GLY A 87 -3.54 -16.17 28.69
N GLN A 88 -3.96 -14.99 29.11
CA GLN A 88 -5.15 -14.32 28.56
C GLN A 88 -4.86 -13.88 27.11
N TYR A 89 -5.84 -14.13 26.24
CA TYR A 89 -5.79 -13.66 24.86
C TYR A 89 -5.93 -12.13 24.84
N ASP A 90 -4.98 -11.46 24.19
CA ASP A 90 -4.95 -10.01 24.03
C ASP A 90 -4.54 -9.69 22.59
N LEU A 91 -5.47 -9.10 21.84
CA LEU A 91 -5.27 -8.79 20.43
C LEU A 91 -4.16 -7.75 20.23
N GLU A 92 -4.02 -6.77 21.14
CA GLU A 92 -3.01 -5.71 20.97
C GLU A 92 -1.59 -6.29 21.03
N ARG A 93 -1.35 -7.22 21.96
CA ARG A 93 -0.07 -7.92 22.06
C ARG A 93 0.24 -8.77 20.84
N ILE A 94 -0.77 -9.46 20.31
CA ILE A 94 -0.60 -10.25 19.09
C ILE A 94 -0.27 -9.34 17.89
N ILE A 95 -0.88 -8.16 17.81
CA ILE A 95 -0.58 -7.17 16.78
C ILE A 95 0.88 -6.69 16.91
N ASP A 96 1.36 -6.44 18.12
CA ASP A 96 2.75 -6.08 18.37
C ASP A 96 3.71 -7.19 17.93
N ASP A 97 3.48 -8.42 18.39
CA ASP A 97 4.28 -9.60 18.01
C ASP A 97 4.29 -9.82 16.49
N PHE A 98 3.14 -9.63 15.83
CA PHE A 98 3.03 -9.74 14.37
C PHE A 98 3.84 -8.64 13.66
N SER A 99 3.81 -7.42 14.19
CA SER A 99 4.57 -6.30 13.64
C SER A 99 6.08 -6.50 13.80
N GLU A 100 6.52 -7.06 14.92
CA GLU A 100 7.92 -7.45 15.17
C GLU A 100 8.35 -8.59 14.26
N MET A 101 7.53 -9.64 14.11
CA MET A 101 7.82 -10.76 13.21
C MET A 101 8.07 -10.28 11.78
N ILE A 102 7.23 -9.38 11.26
CA ILE A 102 7.38 -8.84 9.90
C ILE A 102 8.62 -7.96 9.79
N PHE A 103 8.94 -7.18 10.83
CA PHE A 103 10.17 -6.41 10.87
C PHE A 103 11.40 -7.32 10.73
N TYR A 104 11.43 -8.43 11.47
CA TYR A 104 12.50 -9.42 11.38
C TYR A 104 12.58 -10.07 9.99
N LEU A 105 11.44 -10.44 9.39
CA LEU A 105 11.42 -11.03 8.04
C LEU A 105 11.98 -10.09 6.96
N ILE A 106 11.83 -8.78 7.12
CA ILE A 106 12.31 -7.79 6.15
C ILE A 106 13.79 -7.46 6.38
N PHE A 107 14.24 -7.38 7.64
CA PHE A 107 15.61 -6.96 7.97
C PHE A 107 16.63 -8.11 8.06
N LEU A 108 16.18 -9.35 8.27
CA LEU A 108 17.05 -10.52 8.35
C LEU A 108 17.08 -11.36 7.05
N ALA A 109 16.39 -10.92 5.99
CA ALA A 109 16.42 -11.52 4.65
C ALA A 109 17.26 -10.67 3.69
#